data_AF-A0A356ZWY9-F1
#
_entry.id   AF-A0A356ZWY9-F1
#
_cell.length_a   1.000
_cell.length_b   1.000
_cell.length_c   1.000
_cell.angle_alpha   90.00
_cell.angle_beta   90.00
_cell.angle_gamma   90.00
#
_symmetry.space_group_name_H-M   'P 1'
#
loop_
_entity.id
_entity.type
_entity.pdbx_description
1 polymer ?
#
loop_
_entity_poly.entity_id
_entity_poly.type
_entity_poly.pdbx_seq_one_letter_code
_entity_poly.pdbx_strand_id
1 'polypeptide(L)' 'MHTTIETDKGTMILELYPNEAPGTVANFAKLAGSGFYDGLTFHRVIPNFVIQGGDPNGDGTGGPGYTIKCETEGNP' A
#
# COMPACT_ATOMS: atom_id res chain seq x y z
N MET A 1 -7.45 4.97 11.68
CA MET A 1 -8.39 4.86 10.53
C MET A 1 -8.25 3.45 9.97
N HIS A 2 -9.33 2.77 9.57
CA HIS A 2 -9.23 1.37 9.11
C HIS A 2 -9.53 1.21 7.62
N THR A 3 -8.87 0.24 7.00
CA THR A 3 -9.13 -0.18 5.62
C THR A 3 -8.96 -1.69 5.52
N THR A 4 -9.55 -2.28 4.47
CA THR A 4 -9.59 -3.72 4.27
C THR A 4 -9.01 -4.04 2.90
N ILE A 5 -8.10 -5.02 2.85
CA ILE A 5 -7.63 -5.61 1.61
C ILE A 5 -8.24 -7.01 1.49
N GLU A 6 -9.04 -7.21 0.45
CA GLU A 6 -9.64 -8.50 0.14
C GLU A 6 -8.79 -9.23 -0.89
N THR A 7 -8.50 -10.50 -0.62
CA THR A 7 -7.73 -11.36 -1.53
C THR A 7 -8.38 -12.74 -1.61
N ASP A 8 -7.97 -13.53 -2.61
CA ASP A 8 -8.32 -14.94 -2.74
C ASP A 8 -7.85 -15.80 -1.55
N LYS A 9 -6.84 -15.33 -0.81
CA LYS A 9 -6.25 -16.01 0.35
C LYS A 9 -6.80 -15.51 1.70
N GLY A 10 -7.74 -14.58 1.67
CA GLY A 10 -8.39 -14.04 2.86
C GLY A 10 -8.31 -12.51 2.97
N THR A 11 -8.90 -12.01 4.04
CA THR A 11 -9.06 -10.58 4.31
C THR A 11 -7.99 -10.08 5.27
N MET A 12 -7.35 -8.97 4.92
CA MET A 12 -6.41 -8.25 5.79
C MET A 12 -7.02 -6.93 6.21
N ILE A 13 -7.02 -6.65 7.52
CA ILE A 13 -7.48 -5.38 8.08
C ILE A 13 -6.26 -4.57 8.46
N LEU A 14 -6.17 -3.34 7.95
CA LEU A 14 -5.06 -2.43 8.21
C LEU A 14 -5.57 -1.24 9.02
N GLU A 15 -4.80 -0.87 10.04
CA GLU A 15 -4.93 0.42 10.71
C GLU A 15 -3.92 1.40 10.14
N LEU A 16 -4.40 2.61 9.81
CA LEU A 16 -3.64 3.70 9.22
C LEU A 16 -3.47 4.83 10.25
N TYR A 17 -2.26 5.38 10.30
CA TYR A 17 -1.79 6.40 11.24
C TYR A 17 -1.57 7.75 10.53
N PRO A 18 -2.64 8.54 10.25
CA PRO A 18 -2.52 9.79 9.49
C PRO A 18 -1.72 10.87 10.22
N ASN A 19 -1.54 10.77 11.53
CA ASN A 19 -0.73 11.71 12.30
C ASN A 19 0.78 11.44 12.16
N GLU A 20 1.16 10.20 11.83
CA GLU A 20 2.57 9.81 11.67
C GLU A 20 3.05 9.99 10.22
N ALA A 21 2.19 9.69 9.25
CA ALA A 21 2.51 9.78 7.82
C ALA A 21 1.33 10.37 7.03
N PRO A 22 1.01 11.67 7.21
CA PRO A 22 -0.18 12.30 6.64
C PRO A 22 -0.23 12.22 5.11
N GLY A 23 0.89 12.47 4.42
CA GLY A 23 0.99 12.42 2.97
C GLY A 23 0.83 10.99 2.44
N THR A 24 1.47 10.03 3.10
CA THR A 24 1.42 8.61 2.73
C THR A 24 0.02 8.04 2.90
N VAL A 25 -0.62 8.31 4.05
CA VAL A 25 -1.97 7.84 4.34
C VAL A 25 -3.00 8.46 3.39
N ALA A 26 -2.91 9.77 3.13
CA ALA A 26 -3.80 10.44 2.18
C ALA A 26 -3.64 9.88 0.75
N ASN A 27 -2.39 9.63 0.32
CA ASN A 27 -2.12 9.05 -0.99
C ASN A 27 -2.67 7.63 -1.12
N PHE A 28 -2.42 6.77 -0.13
CA PHE A 28 -2.93 5.41 -0.10
C PHE A 28 -4.47 5.39 -0.14
N ALA A 29 -5.13 6.19 0.70
CA ALA A 29 -6.58 6.28 0.76
C ALA A 29 -7.19 6.76 -0.57
N LYS A 30 -6.55 7.73 -1.24
CA LYS A 30 -6.96 8.21 -2.57
C LYS A 30 -6.90 7.10 -3.61
N LEU A 31 -5.78 6.38 -3.69
CA LEU A 31 -5.59 5.29 -4.66
C LEU A 31 -6.55 4.12 -4.40
N ALA A 32 -6.71 3.73 -3.13
CA ALA A 32 -7.68 2.70 -2.74
C ALA A 32 -9.12 3.12 -3.09
N GLY A 33 -9.51 4.37 -2.77
CA GLY A 33 -10.84 4.90 -3.08
C GLY A 33 -11.14 5.04 -4.57
N SER A 34 -10.12 5.05 -5.43
CA SER A 34 -10.30 5.04 -6.90
C SER A 34 -10.23 3.64 -7.52
N GLY A 35 -10.15 2.57 -6.71
CA GLY A 35 -10.01 1.19 -7.21
C GLY A 35 -8.65 0.90 -7.86
N PHE A 36 -7.61 1.71 -7.59
CA PHE A 36 -6.30 1.56 -8.23
C PHE A 36 -5.64 0.21 -7.94
N TYR A 37 -5.86 -0.32 -6.74
CA TYR A 37 -5.27 -1.59 -6.29
C TYR A 37 -6.09 -2.82 -6.69
N ASP A 38 -7.27 -2.64 -7.27
CA ASP A 38 -8.17 -3.74 -7.60
C ASP A 38 -7.58 -4.61 -8.71
N GLY A 39 -7.51 -5.92 -8.46
CA GLY A 39 -6.92 -6.88 -9.39
C GLY A 39 -5.39 -6.92 -9.41
N LEU A 40 -4.71 -6.08 -8.62
CA LEU A 40 -3.25 -6.12 -8.50
C LEU A 40 -2.78 -7.30 -7.63
N THR A 41 -1.54 -7.70 -7.82
CA THR A 41 -0.96 -8.89 -7.17
C THR A 41 0.10 -8.51 -6.13
N PHE A 42 0.39 -9.45 -5.23
CA PHE A 42 1.61 -9.46 -4.45
C PHE A 42 2.72 -10.12 -5.27
N HIS A 43 3.45 -9.33 -6.06
CA HIS A 43 4.49 -9.84 -6.95
C HIS A 43 5.73 -10.36 -6.22
N ARG A 44 5.91 -10.00 -4.94
CA ARG A 44 7.03 -10.47 -4.12
C ARG A 44 6.53 -10.97 -2.76
N VAL A 45 6.69 -12.27 -2.52
CA VAL A 45 6.31 -12.94 -1.27
C VAL A 45 7.52 -13.66 -0.70
N ILE A 46 8.02 -13.20 0.45
CA ILE A 46 9.11 -13.87 1.17
C ILE A 46 8.57 -14.41 2.49
N PRO A 47 8.48 -15.75 2.64
CA PRO A 47 8.03 -16.38 3.88
C PRO A 47 8.86 -15.90 5.08
N ASN A 48 8.17 -15.63 6.19
CA ASN A 48 8.76 -15.15 7.44
C ASN A 48 9.51 -13.81 7.31
N PHE A 49 9.21 -13.01 6.29
CA PHE A 49 9.77 -11.68 6.14
C PHE A 49 8.71 -10.67 5.72
N VAL A 50 8.46 -10.50 4.42
CA VAL A 50 7.57 -9.46 3.93
C VAL A 50 6.93 -9.84 2.60
N ILE A 51 5.71 -9.34 2.39
CA ILE A 51 5.04 -9.32 1.09
C ILE A 51 5.05 -7.89 0.54
N GLN A 52 5.16 -7.76 -0.77
CA GLN A 52 5.11 -6.48 -1.47
C GLN A 52 4.19 -6.61 -2.69
N GLY A 53 3.33 -5.60 -2.87
CA GLY A 53 2.33 -5.53 -3.92
C GLY A 53 2.00 -4.09 -4.28
N GLY A 54 0.88 -3.88 -4.96
CA GLY A 54 0.42 -2.54 -5.36
C GLY A 54 1.11 -1.96 -6.60
N ASP A 55 1.68 -2.84 -7.43
CA ASP A 55 2.29 -2.49 -8.71
C ASP A 55 1.38 -2.92 -9.89
N PRO A 56 0.91 -1.98 -10.73
CA PRO A 56 0.15 -2.29 -11.96
C PRO A 56 0.85 -3.21 -12.97
N ASN A 57 2.18 -3.19 -13.03
CA ASN A 57 2.95 -4.06 -13.93
C ASN A 57 3.18 -5.45 -13.34
N GLY A 58 3.05 -5.59 -12.02
CA GLY A 58 3.28 -6.85 -11.31
C GLY A 58 4.73 -7.35 -11.31
N ASP A 59 5.71 -6.49 -11.62
CA ASP A 59 7.13 -6.85 -11.72
C ASP A 59 8.05 -6.05 -10.77
N GLY A 60 7.47 -5.13 -10.00
CA GLY A 60 8.14 -4.25 -9.05
C GLY A 60 8.55 -2.88 -9.61
N THR A 61 8.24 -2.57 -10.88
CA THR A 61 8.69 -1.34 -11.56
C THR A 61 7.62 -0.29 -11.76
N GLY A 62 6.33 -0.64 -11.62
CA GLY A 62 5.24 0.28 -11.84
C GLY A 62 4.81 1.07 -10.60
N GLY A 63 3.79 1.90 -10.77
CA GLY A 63 3.26 2.78 -9.74
C GLY A 63 2.19 3.72 -10.27
N PRO A 64 1.70 4.66 -9.46
CA PRO A 64 0.60 5.56 -9.82
C PRO A 64 0.99 6.69 -10.79
N GLY A 65 2.20 6.66 -11.35
CA GLY A 65 2.73 7.66 -12.29
C GLY A 65 3.36 8.90 -11.63
N TYR A 66 3.50 8.91 -10.31
CA TYR A 66 4.13 9.99 -9.54
C TYR A 66 4.73 9.45 -8.24
N THR A 67 5.50 10.30 -7.56
CA THR A 67 6.14 9.98 -6.27
C THR A 67 5.69 10.95 -5.19
N ILE A 68 5.78 10.50 -3.94
CA ILE A 68 5.56 11.31 -2.75
C ILE A 68 6.88 11.48 -1.98
N LYS A 69 6.97 12.50 -1.14
CA LYS A 69 8.13 12.67 -0.25
C LYS A 69 8.13 11.59 0.82
N CYS A 70 9.32 11.18 1.23
CA CYS A 70 9.50 10.27 2.37
C CYS A 70 9.16 11.00 3.68
N GLU A 71 8.32 10.39 4.52
CA GLU A 71 7.93 10.91 5.83
C GLU A 71 8.69 10.12 6.91
N THR A 72 9.68 10.77 7.53
CA THR A 72 10.56 10.16 8.55
C THR A 72 10.63 10.98 9.83
N GLU A 73 9.78 11.98 9.99
CA GLU A 73 9.74 12.78 11.21
C GLU A 73 9.39 11.89 12.40
N GLY A 74 10.22 11.91 13.45
CA GLY A 74 10.06 11.05 14.62
C GLY A 74 10.56 9.61 14.46
N ASN A 75 11.16 9.24 13.32
CA ASN A 75 11.81 7.94 13.15
C ASN A 75 13.17 7.96 13.87
N PRO A 76 13.43 7.07 14.86
CA PRO A 76 14.67 7.05 15.65
C PRO A 76 15.93 6.71 14.85
#